data_AF-A0A1D7W0D3-F1
#
_entry.id   AF-A0A1D7W0D3-F1
#
_cell.length_a   1.000
_cell.length_b   1.000
_cell.length_c   1.000
_cell.angle_alpha   90.00
_cell.angle_beta   90.00
_cell.angle_gamma   90.00
#
_symmetry.space_group_name_H-M   'P 1'
#
loop_
_entity.id
_entity.type
_entity.pdbx_description
1 polymer ?
#
loop_
_entity_poly.entity_id
_entity_poly.type
_entity_poly.pdbx_seq_one_letter_code
_entity_poly.pdbx_strand_id
1 'polypeptide(L)'
;MTVDRTELADSLAEATGWSVTADAHRVTFTNDDPPQVVIWTVTDAEIGELRYSQNLMAKSAGARQTADLGVLGLPLCEALGPFEGSRGYMHGTDLTISE
;
A
#
# COMPACT_ATOMS: atom_id res chain seq x y z
N MET A 1 12.95 6.98 9.65
CA MET A 1 13.28 6.06 8.54
C MET A 1 12.82 6.76 7.28
N THR A 2 13.69 6.93 6.29
CA THR A 2 13.29 7.47 4.99
C THR A 2 12.88 6.28 4.11
N VAL A 3 11.72 6.36 3.47
CA VAL A 3 11.24 5.31 2.56
C VAL A 3 11.67 5.68 1.15
N ASP A 4 12.33 4.76 0.44
CA ASP A 4 12.57 4.94 -0.99
C ASP A 4 11.23 4.80 -1.73
N ARG A 5 10.78 5.89 -2.34
CA ARG A 5 9.48 5.96 -3.01
C ARG A 5 9.46 5.17 -4.32
N THR A 6 10.60 5.01 -4.97
CA THR A 6 10.70 4.18 -6.18
C THR A 6 10.57 2.71 -5.81
N GLU A 7 11.35 2.26 -4.81
CA GLU A 7 11.29 0.89 -4.31
C GLU A 7 9.90 0.54 -3.77
N LEU A 8 9.26 1.48 -3.06
CA LEU A 8 7.88 1.32 -2.60
C LEU A 8 6.92 1.13 -3.77
N ALA A 9 6.97 2.01 -4.78
CA ALA A 9 6.06 1.93 -5.91
C ALA A 9 6.24 0.62 -6.68
N ASP A 10 7.48 0.21 -6.96
CA ASP A 10 7.78 -1.04 -7.66
C ASP A 10 7.25 -2.26 -6.89
N SER A 11 7.51 -2.32 -5.58
CA SER A 11 7.06 -3.42 -4.73
C SER A 11 5.53 -3.51 -4.64
N LEU A 12 4.86 -2.36 -4.57
CA LEU A 12 3.41 -2.30 -4.51
C LEU A 12 2.75 -2.60 -5.86
N ALA A 13 3.37 -2.17 -6.97
CA ALA A 13 2.91 -2.51 -8.31
C ALA A 13 2.98 -4.02 -8.55
N GLU A 14 4.08 -4.65 -8.17
CA GLU A 14 4.22 -6.11 -8.26
C GLU A 14 3.17 -6.84 -7.42
N ALA A 15 2.93 -6.38 -6.19
CA ALA A 15 2.00 -7.05 -5.29
C ALA A 15 0.52 -6.89 -5.69
N THR A 16 0.13 -5.68 -6.15
CA THR A 16 -1.27 -5.34 -6.45
C THR A 16 -1.65 -5.64 -7.89
N GLY A 17 -0.68 -5.71 -8.81
CA GLY A 17 -0.94 -5.77 -10.25
C GLY A 17 -1.44 -4.45 -10.84
N TRP A 18 -1.53 -3.38 -10.04
CA TRP A 18 -1.90 -2.04 -10.49
C TRP A 18 -0.64 -1.25 -10.86
N SER A 19 -0.79 -0.25 -11.72
CA SER A 19 0.28 0.72 -11.90
C SER A 19 0.39 1.61 -10.67
N VAL A 20 1.58 1.71 -10.08
CA VAL A 20 1.80 2.50 -8.86
C VAL A 20 2.81 3.60 -9.11
N THR A 21 2.49 4.80 -8.63
CA THR A 21 3.44 5.91 -8.53
C THR A 21 3.46 6.43 -7.11
N ALA A 22 4.62 6.80 -6.60
CA ALA A 22 4.76 7.33 -5.26
C ALA A 22 5.58 8.63 -5.26
N ASP A 23 5.05 9.65 -4.60
CA ASP A 23 5.75 10.88 -4.25
C ASP A 23 5.96 10.95 -2.72
N ALA A 24 6.49 12.08 -2.24
CA ALA A 24 6.83 12.27 -0.83
C ALA A 24 5.62 12.17 0.13
N HIS A 25 4.40 12.37 -0.37
CA HIS A 25 3.19 12.45 0.44
C HIS A 25 2.08 11.52 -0.03
N ARG A 26 2.17 10.97 -1.24
CA ARG A 26 1.10 10.21 -1.87
C ARG A 26 1.62 8.99 -2.60
N VAL A 27 0.81 7.94 -2.59
CA VAL A 27 0.92 6.77 -3.45
C VAL A 27 -0.35 6.72 -4.29
N THR A 28 -0.21 6.67 -5.61
CA THR A 28 -1.34 6.60 -6.54
C THR A 28 -1.33 5.23 -7.19
N PHE A 29 -2.44 4.52 -7.06
CA PHE A 29 -2.72 3.25 -7.71
C PHE A 29 -3.65 3.51 -8.90
N THR A 30 -3.30 2.99 -10.06
CA THR A 30 -4.09 3.09 -11.29
C THR A 30 -4.35 1.69 -11.86
N ASN A 31 -5.62 1.36 -12.05
CA ASN A 31 -6.07 0.21 -12.84
C ASN A 31 -6.62 0.71 -14.17
N ASP A 32 -6.33 -0.02 -15.25
CA ASP A 32 -6.78 0.36 -16.60
C ASP A 32 -8.08 -0.37 -17.02
N ASP A 33 -8.40 -1.52 -16.42
CA ASP A 33 -9.58 -2.32 -16.77
C ASP A 33 -10.24 -2.97 -15.52
N PRO A 34 -11.35 -2.43 -14.99
CA PRO A 34 -11.94 -1.14 -15.36
C PRO A 34 -11.03 0.04 -14.98
N PRO A 35 -11.19 1.23 -15.61
CA PRO A 35 -10.38 2.40 -15.29
C PRO A 35 -10.69 2.91 -13.88
N GLN A 36 -9.73 2.78 -12.96
CA GLN A 36 -9.86 3.14 -11.55
C GLN A 36 -8.59 3.83 -11.05
N VAL A 37 -8.75 4.80 -10.15
CA VAL A 37 -7.63 5.52 -9.52
C VAL A 37 -7.85 5.61 -8.02
N VAL A 38 -6.87 5.19 -7.22
CA VAL A 38 -6.90 5.31 -5.76
C VAL A 38 -5.70 6.11 -5.29
N ILE A 39 -5.94 7.18 -4.54
CA ILE A 39 -4.89 8.04 -3.98
C ILE A 39 -4.77 7.76 -2.48
N TRP A 40 -3.62 7.25 -2.08
CA TRP A 40 -3.27 7.02 -0.69
C TRP A 40 -2.32 8.11 -0.19
N THR A 41 -2.80 8.96 0.71
CA THR A 41 -1.95 9.98 1.35
C THR A 41 -1.29 9.38 2.58
N VAL A 42 0.04 9.27 2.58
CA VAL A 42 0.78 8.58 3.65
C VAL A 42 2.21 9.09 3.82
N THR A 43 2.64 9.19 5.07
CA THR A 43 4.00 9.58 5.47
C THR A 43 4.92 8.37 5.64
N ASP A 44 6.24 8.61 5.60
CA ASP A 44 7.25 7.58 5.87
C ASP A 44 7.08 6.93 7.26
N ALA A 45 6.61 7.71 8.24
CA ALA A 45 6.36 7.23 9.60
C ALA A 45 5.20 6.24 9.64
N GLU A 46 4.10 6.55 8.96
CA GLU A 46 2.92 5.69 8.86
C GLU A 46 3.20 4.42 8.05
N ILE A 47 4.01 4.51 6.97
CA ILE A 47 4.51 3.32 6.25
C ILE A 47 5.33 2.44 7.20
N GLY A 48 6.20 3.05 8.01
CA GLY A 48 6.99 2.35 9.01
C GLY A 48 6.12 1.64 10.07
N GLU A 49 5.05 2.29 10.51
CA GLU A 49 4.07 1.74 11.45
C GLU A 49 3.30 0.56 10.84
N LEU A 50 2.79 0.69 9.62
CA LEU A 50 2.12 -0.39 8.90
C LEU A 50 3.04 -1.61 8.73
N ARG A 51 4.29 -1.37 8.29
CA ARG A 51 5.29 -2.44 8.15
C ARG A 51 5.57 -3.12 9.49
N TYR A 52 5.66 -2.35 10.57
CA TYR A 52 5.85 -2.89 11.91
C TYR A 52 4.66 -3.76 12.34
N SER A 53 3.43 -3.28 12.13
CA SER A 53 2.20 -4.01 12.43
C SER A 53 2.13 -5.34 11.66
N GLN A 54 2.41 -5.32 10.35
CA GLN A 54 2.44 -6.54 9.52
C GLN A 54 3.51 -7.52 10.00
N ASN A 55 4.69 -7.04 10.37
CA ASN A 55 5.75 -7.86 10.95
C ASN A 55 5.37 -8.48 12.30
N LEU A 56 4.59 -7.78 13.14
CA LEU A 56 4.07 -8.34 14.38
C LEU A 56 3.07 -9.47 14.10
N MET A 57 2.15 -9.26 13.13
CA MET A 57 1.21 -10.29 12.71
C MET A 57 1.94 -11.52 12.14
N ALA A 58 2.90 -11.31 11.24
CA ALA A 58 3.73 -12.36 10.66
C ALA A 58 4.49 -13.15 11.74
N LYS A 59 5.08 -12.46 12.72
CA LYS A 59 5.78 -13.10 13.85
C LYS A 59 4.85 -13.95 14.71
N SER A 60 3.61 -13.50 14.92
CA SER A 60 2.61 -14.29 15.66
C SER A 60 2.24 -15.59 14.94
N ALA A 61 2.34 -15.61 13.61
CA ALA A 61 2.15 -16.78 12.76
C ALA A 61 3.43 -17.62 12.54
N GLY A 62 4.54 -17.29 13.23
CA GLY A 62 5.81 -18.03 13.14
C GLY A 62 6.72 -17.62 11.98
N ALA A 63 6.37 -16.57 11.23
CA ALA A 63 7.22 -16.02 10.17
C ALA A 63 8.30 -15.06 10.73
N ARG A 64 9.31 -14.76 9.91
CA ARG A 64 10.39 -13.82 10.26
C ARG A 64 9.98 -12.38 9.93
N GLN A 65 10.50 -11.44 10.72
CA GLN A 65 10.38 -10.01 10.39
C GLN A 65 11.18 -9.69 9.14
N THR A 66 10.63 -8.81 8.29
CA THR A 66 11.26 -8.33 7.07
C THR A 66 11.31 -6.79 7.03
N ALA A 67 12.36 -6.26 6.42
CA ALA A 67 12.46 -4.83 6.10
C ALA A 67 11.77 -4.47 4.77
N ASP A 68 11.38 -5.48 4.00
CA ASP A 68 10.76 -5.39 2.69
C ASP A 68 9.43 -4.61 2.73
N LEU A 69 9.26 -3.70 1.78
CA LEU A 69 8.06 -2.88 1.63
C LEU A 69 6.91 -3.67 0.98
N GLY A 70 7.21 -4.76 0.26
CA GLY A 70 6.25 -5.69 -0.31
C GLY A 70 5.35 -6.38 0.73
N VAL A 71 5.72 -6.35 2.03
CA VAL A 71 4.85 -6.81 3.12
C VAL A 71 3.54 -6.01 3.22
N LEU A 72 3.49 -4.80 2.66
CA LEU A 72 2.27 -4.00 2.54
C LEU A 72 1.39 -4.40 1.36
N GLY A 73 1.90 -5.25 0.47
CA GLY A 73 1.18 -5.68 -0.73
C GLY A 73 -0.15 -6.35 -0.41
N LEU A 74 -0.15 -7.36 0.47
CA LEU A 74 -1.37 -8.08 0.84
C LEU A 74 -2.49 -7.17 1.39
N PRO A 75 -2.26 -6.35 2.44
CA PRO A 75 -3.33 -5.51 2.97
C PRO A 75 -3.79 -4.44 1.96
N LEU A 76 -2.93 -3.97 1.05
CA LEU A 76 -3.35 -3.08 -0.04
C LEU A 76 -4.17 -3.80 -1.11
N CYS A 77 -3.85 -5.05 -1.45
CA CYS A 77 -4.69 -5.87 -2.33
C CYS A 77 -6.07 -6.11 -1.73
N GLU A 78 -6.14 -6.37 -0.42
CA GLU A 78 -7.41 -6.54 0.31
C GLU A 78 -8.24 -5.24 0.33
N ALA A 79 -7.59 -4.08 0.38
CA ALA A 79 -8.25 -2.78 0.28
C ALA A 79 -8.74 -2.49 -1.15
N LEU A 80 -7.91 -2.73 -2.16
CA LEU A 80 -8.20 -2.41 -3.56
C LEU A 80 -9.19 -3.39 -4.21
N GLY A 81 -9.19 -4.66 -3.82
CA GLY A 81 -10.01 -5.70 -4.45
C GLY A 81 -11.53 -5.43 -4.44
N PRO A 82 -12.13 -5.01 -3.31
CA PRO A 82 -13.57 -4.70 -3.23
C PRO A 82 -13.96 -3.33 -3.82
N PHE A 83 -13.00 -2.53 -4.26
CA PHE A 83 -13.27 -1.18 -4.75
C PHE A 83 -13.91 -1.23 -6.14
N GLU A 84 -15.17 -0.82 -6.25
CA GLU A 84 -15.93 -0.81 -7.51
C GLU A 84 -16.02 0.60 -8.14
N GLY A 85 -15.64 1.64 -7.40
CA GLY A 85 -15.65 3.03 -7.85
C GLY A 85 -14.58 3.34 -8.90
N SER A 86 -14.68 4.52 -9.51
CA SER A 86 -13.66 5.03 -10.46
C SER A 86 -12.56 5.84 -9.78
N ARG A 87 -12.85 6.43 -8.61
CA ARG A 87 -11.92 7.25 -7.83
C ARG A 87 -12.07 6.96 -6.35
N GLY A 88 -10.97 6.68 -5.68
CA GLY A 88 -10.93 6.39 -4.26
C GLY A 88 -9.81 7.13 -3.55
N TYR A 89 -9.95 7.31 -2.24
CA TYR A 89 -8.93 7.87 -1.38
C TYR A 89 -8.72 7.05 -0.11
N MET A 90 -7.46 6.95 0.33
CA MET A 90 -7.04 6.37 1.60
C MET A 90 -6.12 7.35 2.34
N HIS A 91 -6.08 7.28 3.67
CA HIS A 91 -5.27 8.20 4.46
C HIS A 91 -4.55 7.51 5.62
N GLY A 92 -3.23 7.74 5.70
CA GLY A 92 -2.38 7.28 6.79
C GLY A 92 -2.34 5.75 6.86
N THR A 93 -2.55 5.22 8.05
CA THR A 93 -2.57 3.77 8.31
C THR A 93 -3.92 3.12 8.07
N ASP A 94 -4.96 3.90 7.75
CA ASP A 94 -6.29 3.37 7.43
C ASP A 94 -6.34 3.01 5.95
N LEU A 95 -6.45 1.70 5.68
CA LEU A 95 -6.52 1.12 4.35
C LEU A 95 -7.98 0.89 3.91
N THR A 96 -8.87 1.76 4.34
CA THR A 96 -10.26 1.78 3.88
C THR A 96 -10.40 2.80 2.76
N ILE A 97 -10.84 2.35 1.58
CA ILE A 97 -11.09 3.24 0.46
C ILE A 97 -12.41 3.97 0.66
N SER A 98 -12.37 5.28 0.52
CA SER A 98 -13.54 6.15 0.46
C SER A 98 -13.68 6.76 -0.94
N GLU A 99 -14.91 7.05 -1.38
CA GLU A 99 -15.27 7.55 -2.73
C GLU A 99 -15.55 9.05 -2.78
#